data_AF-A0A960PS49-F1
#
_entry.id   AF-A0A960PS49-F1
#
_cell.length_a   1.000
_cell.length_b   1.000
_cell.length_c   1.000
_cell.angle_alpha   90.00
_cell.angle_beta   90.00
_cell.angle_gamma   90.00
#
_symmetry.space_group_name_H-M   'P 1'
#
loop_
_entity.id
_entity.type
_entity.pdbx_description
1 polymer ?
#
loop_
_entity_poly.entity_id
_entity_poly.type
_entity_poly.pdbx_seq_one_letter_code
_entity_poly.pdbx_strand_id
1 'polypeptide(L)'
;MVLFSPPDGPKLRSLVRTPSAPNRGSAERRVGCSGSLIHLQEERNMKRILQLAVLAALVVLAGTPAHAVGSCVVPGICLHSGPGPDNINGGAGNDCFFSGGGNDTVNGNGGHDIIHGEDGDDVLNGGDGNDCIWGEAGIDTITGGNGDDTLWGGDGPDHLDGQAGNDSLFGEAGQDTLIGGSGTDLLDGGPGVDQCFDNGLAYLC
;
A
#
# COMPACT_ATOMS: atom_id res chain seq x y z
N MET A 1 -53.92 0.38 -63.70
CA MET A 1 -53.30 1.71 -63.79
C MET A 1 -51.80 1.51 -63.72
N VAL A 2 -51.14 1.72 -64.85
CA VAL A 2 -49.72 1.39 -65.10
C VAL A 2 -48.88 2.60 -64.72
N LEU A 3 -47.77 2.43 -64.00
CA LEU A 3 -46.64 3.36 -64.08
C LEU A 3 -45.31 2.60 -64.14
N PHE A 4 -44.45 3.20 -64.94
CA PHE A 4 -43.26 2.69 -65.62
C PHE A 4 -42.04 2.47 -64.70
N SER A 5 -41.12 1.61 -65.14
CA SER A 5 -39.68 1.73 -64.89
C SER A 5 -38.88 1.34 -66.15
N PRO A 6 -37.87 2.12 -66.59
CA PRO A 6 -37.06 1.86 -67.78
C PRO A 6 -35.80 1.00 -67.51
N PRO A 7 -34.99 0.65 -68.55
CA PRO A 7 -34.33 -0.66 -68.67
C PRO A 7 -32.78 -0.66 -68.74
N ASP A 8 -32.26 -1.90 -68.82
CA ASP A 8 -31.02 -2.39 -69.47
C ASP A 8 -29.63 -2.35 -68.78
N GLY A 9 -29.04 -3.57 -68.62
CA GLY A 9 -27.69 -3.90 -68.10
C GLY A 9 -26.55 -3.78 -69.16
N PRO A 10 -25.52 -4.67 -69.25
CA PRO A 10 -25.29 -5.95 -68.55
C PRO A 10 -23.80 -6.36 -68.19
N LYS A 11 -23.68 -7.48 -67.47
CA LYS A 11 -22.69 -8.61 -67.55
C LYS A 11 -21.26 -8.57 -66.94
N LEU A 12 -21.02 -9.66 -66.18
CA LEU A 12 -19.81 -10.16 -65.51
C LEU A 12 -18.64 -10.53 -66.43
N ARG A 13 -17.39 -10.46 -65.93
CA ARG A 13 -16.30 -11.42 -66.23
C ARG A 13 -15.12 -11.32 -65.23
N SER A 14 -14.60 -12.47 -64.83
CA SER A 14 -13.46 -12.66 -63.94
C SER A 14 -12.12 -12.57 -64.68
N LEU A 15 -11.06 -12.20 -63.96
CA LEU A 15 -9.68 -12.48 -64.34
C LEU A 15 -8.81 -12.61 -63.08
N VAL A 16 -8.43 -13.86 -62.81
CA VAL A 16 -7.39 -14.28 -61.87
C VAL A 16 -6.03 -14.14 -62.57
N ARG A 17 -5.01 -13.60 -61.86
CA ARG A 17 -3.59 -14.01 -61.94
C ARG A 17 -2.83 -13.56 -60.68
N THR A 18 -2.18 -14.52 -60.05
CA THR A 18 -1.35 -14.56 -58.82
C THR A 18 0.16 -14.30 -59.14
N PRO A 19 1.18 -14.62 -58.30
CA PRO A 19 1.50 -14.36 -56.87
C PRO A 19 2.97 -13.86 -56.63
N SER A 20 3.33 -13.40 -55.42
CA SER A 20 4.67 -13.68 -54.82
C SER A 20 4.71 -13.43 -53.29
N ALA A 21 5.11 -14.47 -52.55
CA ALA A 21 5.57 -14.45 -51.13
C ALA A 21 7.13 -14.35 -51.12
N PRO A 22 7.92 -14.35 -49.99
CA PRO A 22 7.58 -14.78 -48.62
C PRO A 22 8.30 -14.10 -47.39
N ASN A 23 7.78 -14.38 -46.18
CA ASN A 23 8.42 -14.77 -44.89
C ASN A 23 9.32 -13.88 -43.97
N ARG A 24 9.11 -14.15 -42.64
CA ARG A 24 9.93 -13.96 -41.40
C ARG A 24 9.99 -12.53 -40.84
N GLY A 25 9.89 -12.23 -39.54
CA GLY A 25 10.01 -12.98 -38.28
C GLY A 25 10.83 -12.13 -37.29
N SER A 26 10.28 -11.85 -36.10
CA SER A 26 10.90 -11.40 -34.83
C SER A 26 12.00 -10.33 -34.79
N ALA A 27 11.79 -9.21 -34.08
CA ALA A 27 12.74 -8.65 -33.10
C ALA A 27 12.24 -7.33 -32.47
N GLU A 28 12.57 -7.20 -31.18
CA GLU A 28 12.30 -6.14 -30.22
C GLU A 28 12.65 -4.71 -30.69
N ARG A 29 11.95 -3.71 -30.16
CA ARG A 29 12.35 -2.30 -30.34
C ARG A 29 12.29 -1.53 -29.02
N ARG A 30 13.44 -1.46 -28.35
CA ARG A 30 13.80 -0.35 -27.44
C ARG A 30 13.70 0.96 -28.23
N VAL A 31 13.14 2.00 -27.63
CA VAL A 31 13.26 3.37 -28.18
C VAL A 31 13.70 4.30 -27.06
N GLY A 32 14.92 4.83 -27.22
CA GLY A 32 15.46 5.94 -26.45
C GLY A 32 14.98 7.30 -26.97
N CYS A 33 15.08 8.30 -26.10
CA CYS A 33 14.71 9.69 -26.31
C CYS A 33 15.54 10.40 -27.38
N SER A 34 14.89 11.26 -28.18
CA SER A 34 15.42 12.56 -28.56
C SER A 34 14.27 13.47 -29.02
N GLY A 35 14.16 14.65 -28.40
CA GLY A 35 13.06 15.58 -28.60
C GLY A 35 13.25 16.54 -29.77
N SER A 36 12.15 17.18 -30.18
CA SER A 36 12.09 18.62 -30.49
C SER A 36 10.63 19.06 -30.61
N LEU A 37 10.33 20.14 -29.88
CA LEU A 37 9.09 20.90 -29.75
C LEU A 37 8.92 21.82 -30.98
N ILE A 38 7.72 21.98 -31.60
CA ILE A 38 6.98 23.26 -31.82
C ILE A 38 5.54 23.01 -32.37
N HIS A 39 4.60 23.75 -31.79
CA HIS A 39 3.41 24.41 -32.37
C HIS A 39 2.03 23.72 -32.34
N LEU A 40 1.19 24.31 -31.48
CA LEU A 40 -0.24 24.09 -31.29
C LEU A 40 -1.04 24.49 -32.54
N GLN A 41 -1.90 23.59 -33.01
CA GLN A 41 -3.19 23.95 -33.58
C GLN A 41 -4.24 22.96 -33.07
N GLU A 42 -5.20 23.56 -32.39
CA GLU A 42 -6.44 23.00 -31.87
C GLU A 42 -7.23 22.32 -32.98
N GLU A 43 -7.50 21.02 -32.86
CA GLU A 43 -8.80 20.45 -33.26
C GLU A 43 -9.06 19.09 -32.58
N ARG A 44 -10.12 19.12 -31.77
CA ARG A 44 -11.26 18.21 -31.81
C ARG A 44 -11.06 16.76 -31.38
N ASN A 45 -11.61 16.54 -30.18
CA ASN A 45 -12.30 15.34 -29.75
C ASN A 45 -11.43 14.11 -29.51
N MET A 46 -11.51 13.66 -28.25
CA MET A 46 -11.11 12.34 -27.78
C MET A 46 -9.64 12.22 -27.32
N LYS A 47 -9.19 13.10 -26.41
CA LYS A 47 -7.95 12.85 -25.62
C LYS A 47 -7.74 13.69 -24.33
N ARG A 48 -8.76 14.35 -23.77
CA ARG A 48 -8.66 15.12 -22.51
C ARG A 48 -9.51 14.60 -21.35
N ILE A 49 -9.62 13.27 -21.22
CA ILE A 49 -10.12 12.65 -19.98
C ILE A 49 -8.95 12.16 -19.09
N LEU A 50 -7.68 12.36 -19.48
CA LEU A 50 -6.53 11.81 -18.74
C LEU A 50 -5.55 12.85 -18.15
N GLN A 51 -5.91 14.13 -18.08
CA GLN A 51 -5.09 15.16 -17.42
C GLN A 51 -5.92 16.10 -16.54
N LEU A 52 -6.82 15.54 -15.74
CA LEU A 52 -7.54 16.29 -14.69
C LEU A 52 -7.24 15.81 -13.27
N ALA A 53 -6.39 14.79 -13.08
CA ALA A 53 -6.06 14.26 -11.75
C ALA A 53 -4.76 14.84 -11.14
N VAL A 54 -3.94 15.56 -11.91
CA VAL A 54 -2.62 16.03 -11.42
C VAL A 54 -2.68 17.42 -10.76
N LEU A 55 -3.86 18.05 -10.69
CA LEU A 55 -4.00 19.40 -10.13
C LEU A 55 -4.53 19.46 -8.68
N ALA A 56 -4.78 18.32 -8.03
CA ALA A 56 -5.26 18.31 -6.64
C ALA A 56 -4.16 18.12 -5.57
N ALA A 57 -2.91 17.83 -5.96
CA ALA A 57 -1.81 17.56 -5.04
C ALA A 57 -0.97 18.82 -4.70
N LEU A 58 -1.63 19.98 -4.55
CA LEU A 58 -0.97 21.18 -4.05
C LEU A 58 -1.79 21.74 -2.88
N VAL A 59 -1.14 21.76 -1.71
CA VAL A 59 -1.55 22.33 -0.41
C VAL A 59 -2.16 21.32 0.58
N VAL A 60 -1.29 20.75 1.43
CA VAL A 60 -1.39 20.93 2.90
C VAL A 60 0.02 21.13 3.45
N LEU A 61 0.39 22.39 3.64
CA LEU A 61 1.46 22.80 4.56
C LEU A 61 0.80 23.00 5.93
N ALA A 62 1.02 22.07 6.85
CA ALA A 62 0.86 22.35 8.27
C ALA A 62 1.93 21.57 9.03
N GLY A 63 3.04 22.26 9.32
CA GLY A 63 3.90 21.85 10.41
C GLY A 63 3.14 22.01 11.73
N THR A 64 3.25 21.00 12.58
CA THR A 64 3.19 21.16 14.03
C THR A 64 4.46 20.56 14.61
N PRO A 65 4.96 21.08 15.75
CA PRO A 65 6.28 20.74 16.25
C PRO A 65 6.31 19.30 16.74
N ALA A 66 7.41 18.62 16.43
CA ALA A 66 7.83 17.35 17.00
C ALA A 66 7.36 17.20 18.47
N HIS A 67 6.47 16.23 18.70
CA HIS A 67 6.33 15.61 20.02
C HIS A 67 7.16 14.33 19.97
N ALA A 68 8.24 14.35 20.75
CA ALA A 68 9.23 13.30 20.81
C ALA A 68 8.69 12.10 21.60
N VAL A 69 8.49 11.00 20.88
CA VAL A 69 8.92 9.66 21.31
C VAL A 69 9.81 9.12 20.17
N GLY A 70 10.85 8.36 20.49
CA GLY A 70 11.96 8.07 19.56
C GLY A 70 11.54 7.34 18.28
N SER A 71 12.38 7.45 17.25
CA SER A 71 12.38 6.66 15.99
C SER A 71 11.21 6.81 15.00
N CYS A 72 9.97 7.12 15.43
CA CYS A 72 8.82 7.17 14.53
C CYS A 72 8.77 8.47 13.68
N VAL A 73 9.61 8.56 12.64
CA VAL A 73 9.61 9.67 11.69
C VAL A 73 9.23 9.15 10.31
N VAL A 74 8.11 9.63 9.77
CA VAL A 74 7.59 9.25 8.45
C VAL A 74 8.64 9.44 7.36
N PRO A 75 9.19 8.37 6.77
CA PRO A 75 10.06 8.47 5.62
C PRO A 75 9.19 8.53 4.36
N GLY A 76 9.07 9.70 3.73
CA GLY A 76 8.53 9.80 2.36
C GLY A 76 6.99 9.84 2.23
N ILE A 77 6.47 9.24 1.14
CA ILE A 77 5.05 9.20 0.77
C ILE A 77 4.45 7.89 1.28
N CYS A 78 3.38 7.95 2.05
CA CYS A 78 2.69 6.77 2.57
C CYS A 78 1.69 6.18 1.55
N LEU A 79 1.62 4.85 1.50
CA LEU A 79 0.61 4.11 0.75
C LEU A 79 -0.68 4.04 1.55
N HIS A 80 -1.83 4.20 0.88
CA HIS A 80 -3.16 4.08 1.49
C HIS A 80 -3.97 3.08 0.65
N SER A 81 -4.44 1.99 1.25
CA SER A 81 -5.11 0.90 0.51
C SER A 81 -6.63 1.09 0.39
N GLY A 82 -7.24 1.70 1.41
CA GLY A 82 -8.65 2.08 1.42
C GLY A 82 -9.50 1.04 2.15
N PRO A 83 -10.82 0.96 1.89
CA PRO A 83 -11.67 0.02 2.61
C PRO A 83 -11.64 -1.40 1.99
N GLY A 84 -11.82 -2.41 2.84
CA GLY A 84 -11.80 -3.83 2.54
C GLY A 84 -10.52 -4.51 3.05
N PRO A 85 -10.49 -5.85 3.10
CA PRO A 85 -9.29 -6.58 3.51
C PRO A 85 -8.20 -6.53 2.44
N ASP A 86 -7.01 -6.11 2.82
CA ASP A 86 -5.84 -5.92 1.98
C ASP A 86 -4.65 -6.79 2.44
N ASN A 87 -3.74 -7.08 1.51
CA ASN A 87 -2.51 -7.83 1.78
C ASN A 87 -1.30 -7.09 1.19
N ILE A 88 -0.56 -6.42 2.08
CA ILE A 88 0.47 -5.43 1.77
C ILE A 88 1.86 -6.00 2.08
N ASN A 89 2.83 -5.70 1.23
CA ASN A 89 4.23 -6.05 1.40
C ASN A 89 5.11 -4.87 0.98
N GLY A 90 5.88 -4.31 1.92
CA GLY A 90 6.77 -3.16 1.69
C GLY A 90 8.10 -3.52 1.04
N GLY A 91 8.76 -4.55 1.58
CA GLY A 91 9.87 -5.22 0.92
C GLY A 91 11.20 -4.82 1.52
N ALA A 92 11.87 -3.80 0.99
CA ALA A 92 13.15 -3.38 1.54
C ALA A 92 13.25 -1.86 1.53
N GLY A 93 13.85 -1.30 2.59
CA GLY A 93 13.86 0.13 2.84
C GLY A 93 12.71 0.53 3.76
N ASN A 94 12.74 1.80 4.18
CA ASN A 94 11.77 2.33 5.12
C ASN A 94 10.46 2.66 4.40
N ASP A 95 9.39 1.97 4.77
CA ASP A 95 8.06 2.10 4.18
C ASP A 95 7.07 2.80 5.12
N CYS A 96 5.93 3.24 4.56
CA CYS A 96 4.85 3.85 5.32
C CYS A 96 3.49 3.40 4.77
N PHE A 97 2.67 2.77 5.61
CA PHE A 97 1.38 2.17 5.26
C PHE A 97 0.24 2.68 6.15
N PHE A 98 -0.88 2.96 5.50
CA PHE A 98 -2.21 3.10 6.09
C PHE A 98 -3.10 2.06 5.41
N SER A 99 -3.45 0.97 6.10
CA SER A 99 -4.19 -0.12 5.48
C SER A 99 -5.65 0.25 5.24
N GLY A 100 -6.30 0.94 6.18
CA GLY A 100 -7.65 1.43 6.01
C GLY A 100 -8.64 0.64 6.83
N GLY A 101 -9.92 0.66 6.46
CA GLY A 101 -10.90 -0.17 7.15
C GLY A 101 -10.92 -1.57 6.56
N GLY A 102 -10.73 -2.63 7.31
CA GLY A 102 -10.56 -3.97 6.76
C GLY A 102 -10.13 -4.96 7.82
N ASN A 103 -9.83 -6.18 7.40
CA ASN A 103 -9.02 -7.07 8.22
C ASN A 103 -7.78 -7.31 7.38
N ASP A 104 -6.75 -6.55 7.67
CA ASP A 104 -5.63 -6.35 6.79
C ASP A 104 -4.43 -7.20 7.21
N THR A 105 -3.56 -7.47 6.25
CA THR A 105 -2.28 -8.13 6.51
C THR A 105 -1.18 -7.27 5.94
N VAL A 106 -0.32 -6.72 6.80
CA VAL A 106 0.77 -5.82 6.40
C VAL A 106 2.10 -6.40 6.83
N ASN A 107 3.05 -6.50 5.89
CA ASN A 107 4.44 -6.87 6.16
C ASN A 107 5.37 -5.74 5.69
N GLY A 108 6.03 -5.05 6.61
CA GLY A 108 7.09 -4.06 6.32
C GLY A 108 8.31 -4.73 5.69
N ASN A 109 8.73 -5.85 6.31
CA ASN A 109 9.87 -6.71 5.98
C ASN A 109 11.21 -6.16 6.42
N GLY A 110 11.75 -5.10 5.84
CA GLY A 110 13.08 -4.67 6.22
C GLY A 110 13.30 -3.20 5.95
N GLY A 111 13.66 -2.44 6.96
CA GLY A 111 13.57 -0.99 6.95
C GLY A 111 13.15 -0.48 8.31
N HIS A 112 13.06 0.83 8.46
CA HIS A 112 12.36 1.43 9.59
C HIS A 112 10.97 1.82 9.13
N ASP A 113 10.00 0.97 9.38
CA ASP A 113 8.69 1.02 8.79
C ASP A 113 7.67 1.72 9.70
N ILE A 114 6.68 2.34 9.07
CA ILE A 114 5.52 2.93 9.74
C ILE A 114 4.27 2.23 9.24
N ILE A 115 3.51 1.62 10.14
CA ILE A 115 2.32 0.83 9.79
C ILE A 115 1.15 1.29 10.65
N HIS A 116 0.07 1.68 10.00
CA HIS A 116 -1.23 1.94 10.63
C HIS A 116 -2.25 0.93 10.11
N GLY A 117 -2.82 0.12 11.02
CA GLY A 117 -3.91 -0.82 10.78
C GLY A 117 -5.23 -0.10 10.44
N GLU A 118 -5.56 0.90 11.25
CA GLU A 118 -6.83 1.65 11.22
C GLU A 118 -8.02 0.81 11.74
N ASP A 119 -9.09 0.61 10.97
CA ASP A 119 -10.31 -0.03 11.48
C ASP A 119 -10.33 -1.53 11.11
N GLY A 120 -10.42 -2.41 12.10
CA GLY A 120 -10.76 -3.83 11.99
C GLY A 120 -9.67 -4.76 12.55
N ASP A 121 -9.83 -6.08 12.40
CA ASP A 121 -8.91 -7.02 13.06
C ASP A 121 -7.71 -7.33 12.15
N ASP A 122 -6.56 -6.73 12.45
CA ASP A 122 -5.40 -6.69 11.56
C ASP A 122 -4.26 -7.62 11.98
N VAL A 123 -3.42 -7.97 11.00
CA VAL A 123 -2.15 -8.69 11.20
C VAL A 123 -1.02 -7.83 10.67
N LEU A 124 -0.27 -7.21 11.58
CA LEU A 124 0.76 -6.22 11.27
C LEU A 124 2.14 -6.75 11.68
N ASN A 125 3.09 -6.70 10.76
CA ASN A 125 4.46 -7.18 10.96
C ASN A 125 5.49 -6.17 10.45
N GLY A 126 6.32 -5.64 11.36
CA GLY A 126 7.39 -4.69 11.05
C GLY A 126 8.51 -5.37 10.25
N GLY A 127 9.17 -6.35 10.86
CA GLY A 127 10.22 -7.14 10.23
C GLY A 127 11.60 -6.76 10.77
N ASP A 128 12.56 -6.52 9.89
CA ASP A 128 13.92 -6.10 10.27
C ASP A 128 14.00 -4.57 10.35
N GLY A 129 14.30 -4.02 11.51
CA GLY A 129 14.60 -2.62 11.73
C GLY A 129 13.92 -2.11 12.98
N ASN A 130 13.83 -0.78 13.10
CA ASN A 130 13.15 -0.16 14.24
C ASN A 130 11.85 0.42 13.71
N ASP A 131 10.77 -0.29 13.96
CA ASP A 131 9.48 -0.07 13.35
C ASP A 131 8.51 0.61 14.31
N CYS A 132 7.52 1.30 13.75
CA CYS A 132 6.45 1.93 14.49
C CYS A 132 5.11 1.45 13.95
N ILE A 133 4.35 0.75 14.79
CA ILE A 133 3.14 0.04 14.37
C ILE A 133 1.98 0.37 15.28
N TRP A 134 0.87 0.82 14.68
CA TRP A 134 -0.40 1.08 15.34
C TRP A 134 -1.45 0.11 14.81
N GLY A 135 -2.07 -0.69 15.69
CA GLY A 135 -3.26 -1.49 15.37
C GLY A 135 -4.47 -0.58 15.15
N GLU A 136 -4.69 0.32 16.10
CA GLU A 136 -5.82 1.25 16.15
C GLU A 136 -7.12 0.57 16.63
N ALA A 137 -8.14 0.37 15.81
CA ALA A 137 -9.43 -0.13 16.31
C ALA A 137 -9.68 -1.56 15.88
N GLY A 138 -9.74 -2.54 16.78
CA GLY A 138 -9.90 -3.91 16.33
C GLY A 138 -9.56 -4.98 17.33
N ILE A 139 -9.13 -6.13 16.82
CA ILE A 139 -8.47 -7.19 17.59
C ILE A 139 -7.21 -7.49 16.82
N ASP A 140 -6.13 -6.82 17.20
CA ASP A 140 -4.95 -6.77 16.35
C ASP A 140 -3.90 -7.77 16.79
N THR A 141 -3.19 -8.32 15.80
CA THR A 141 -1.98 -9.10 16.01
C THR A 141 -0.80 -8.33 15.44
N ILE A 142 0.03 -7.80 16.33
CA ILE A 142 1.16 -6.95 16.00
C ILE A 142 2.47 -7.65 16.35
N THR A 143 3.40 -7.65 15.40
CA THR A 143 4.76 -8.15 15.58
C THR A 143 5.78 -7.08 15.18
N GLY A 144 6.68 -6.73 16.10
CA GLY A 144 7.81 -5.81 15.84
C GLY A 144 8.83 -6.47 14.93
N GLY A 145 9.58 -7.42 15.48
CA GLY A 145 10.55 -8.22 14.72
C GLY A 145 11.96 -8.06 15.25
N ASN A 146 12.92 -7.76 14.39
CA ASN A 146 14.30 -7.53 14.80
C ASN A 146 14.60 -6.03 14.85
N GLY A 147 14.95 -5.50 16.01
CA GLY A 147 15.36 -4.12 16.21
C GLY A 147 14.56 -3.50 17.34
N ASP A 148 14.82 -2.22 17.66
CA ASP A 148 14.14 -1.57 18.78
C ASP A 148 12.79 -0.99 18.30
N ASP A 149 11.70 -1.72 18.52
CA ASP A 149 10.38 -1.42 17.95
C ASP A 149 9.46 -0.65 18.91
N THR A 150 8.45 0.02 18.35
CA THR A 150 7.38 0.64 19.14
C THR A 150 6.01 0.24 18.60
N LEU A 151 5.22 -0.42 19.45
CA LEU A 151 3.95 -1.05 19.09
C LEU A 151 2.82 -0.48 19.95
N TRP A 152 1.71 -0.12 19.32
CA TRP A 152 0.47 0.30 19.96
C TRP A 152 -0.67 -0.61 19.50
N GLY A 153 -1.36 -1.26 20.44
CA GLY A 153 -2.55 -2.09 20.19
C GLY A 153 -3.72 -1.22 19.77
N GLY A 154 -4.26 -0.47 20.72
CA GLY A 154 -5.32 0.50 20.49
C GLY A 154 -6.60 0.11 21.22
N ASP A 155 -7.73 0.18 20.53
CA ASP A 155 -9.02 -0.24 21.06
C ASP A 155 -9.25 -1.73 20.76
N GLY A 156 -9.40 -2.54 21.81
CA GLY A 156 -9.79 -3.94 21.72
C GLY A 156 -8.78 -4.88 22.38
N PRO A 157 -9.06 -6.20 22.45
CA PRO A 157 -8.16 -7.16 23.06
C PRO A 157 -7.03 -7.59 22.09
N ASP A 158 -5.88 -6.95 22.20
CA ASP A 158 -4.79 -7.08 21.23
C ASP A 158 -3.69 -8.06 21.65
N HIS A 159 -2.91 -8.50 20.66
CA HIS A 159 -1.71 -9.33 20.85
C HIS A 159 -0.48 -8.64 20.25
N LEU A 160 0.43 -8.18 21.11
CA LEU A 160 1.66 -7.49 20.73
C LEU A 160 2.88 -8.36 21.05
N ASP A 161 3.77 -8.56 20.08
CA ASP A 161 5.04 -9.29 20.24
C ASP A 161 6.22 -8.47 19.71
N GLY A 162 7.07 -7.96 20.60
CA GLY A 162 8.26 -7.16 20.27
C GLY A 162 9.36 -7.99 19.60
N GLN A 163 9.45 -9.28 19.94
CA GLN A 163 10.53 -10.18 19.53
C GLN A 163 11.93 -9.75 19.99
N ALA A 164 12.79 -9.21 19.12
CA ALA A 164 14.21 -9.08 19.41
C ALA A 164 14.65 -7.61 19.35
N GLY A 165 14.91 -7.01 20.50
CA GLY A 165 15.27 -5.60 20.57
C GLY A 165 15.00 -5.05 21.95
N ASN A 166 15.13 -3.73 22.13
CA ASN A 166 14.60 -3.06 23.31
C ASN A 166 13.30 -2.40 22.90
N ASP A 167 12.20 -3.11 23.11
CA ASP A 167 10.92 -2.75 22.52
C ASP A 167 10.06 -1.92 23.47
N SER A 168 9.13 -1.17 22.92
CA SER A 168 8.12 -0.43 23.68
C SER A 168 6.72 -0.83 23.21
N LEU A 169 6.00 -1.57 24.05
CA LEU A 169 4.69 -2.13 23.75
C LEU A 169 3.63 -1.44 24.62
N PHE A 170 2.60 -0.91 23.97
CA PHE A 170 1.47 -0.25 24.61
C PHE A 170 0.17 -0.97 24.20
N GLY A 171 -0.51 -1.64 25.14
CA GLY A 171 -1.79 -2.33 24.86
C GLY A 171 -2.91 -1.35 24.58
N GLU A 172 -2.97 -0.27 25.37
CA GLU A 172 -4.04 0.73 25.36
C GLU A 172 -5.36 0.17 25.92
N ALA A 173 -6.48 0.30 25.22
CA ALA A 173 -7.80 0.03 25.79
C ALA A 173 -8.24 -1.40 25.47
N GLY A 174 -8.13 -2.31 26.41
CA GLY A 174 -8.30 -3.71 26.03
C GLY A 174 -8.23 -4.72 27.16
N GLN A 175 -8.10 -5.97 26.74
CA GLN A 175 -7.56 -7.03 27.59
C GLN A 175 -6.47 -7.66 26.75
N ASP A 176 -5.26 -7.16 26.94
CA ASP A 176 -4.20 -7.30 25.96
C ASP A 176 -3.21 -8.37 26.38
N THR A 177 -2.49 -8.89 25.41
CA THR A 177 -1.33 -9.76 25.63
C THR A 177 -0.09 -9.10 25.04
N LEU A 178 0.85 -8.73 25.90
CA LEU A 178 2.09 -8.06 25.51
C LEU A 178 3.27 -9.00 25.77
N ILE A 179 4.08 -9.24 24.75
CA ILE A 179 5.26 -10.08 24.81
C ILE A 179 6.47 -9.24 24.41
N GLY A 180 7.32 -8.90 25.38
CA GLY A 180 8.52 -8.09 25.12
C GLY A 180 9.55 -8.84 24.28
N GLY A 181 9.73 -10.12 24.57
CA GLY A 181 10.69 -10.96 23.86
C GLY A 181 12.08 -10.89 24.50
N SER A 182 13.10 -10.60 23.69
CA SER A 182 14.49 -10.55 24.13
C SER A 182 15.02 -9.13 24.10
N GLY A 183 15.42 -8.63 25.26
CA GLY A 183 16.10 -7.35 25.42
C GLY A 183 15.63 -6.66 26.68
N THR A 184 15.70 -5.33 26.69
CA THR A 184 15.18 -4.52 27.81
C THR A 184 13.94 -3.80 27.34
N ASP A 185 12.79 -4.40 27.62
CA ASP A 185 11.53 -3.96 27.05
C ASP A 185 10.73 -3.09 28.03
N LEU A 186 9.91 -2.21 27.47
CA LEU A 186 8.91 -1.43 28.19
C LEU A 186 7.54 -1.92 27.77
N LEU A 187 6.80 -2.52 28.70
CA LEU A 187 5.44 -2.98 28.48
C LEU A 187 4.48 -2.16 29.35
N ASP A 188 3.47 -1.56 28.72
CA ASP A 188 2.38 -0.85 29.38
C ASP A 188 1.04 -1.39 28.82
N GLY A 189 0.32 -2.16 29.64
CA GLY A 189 -0.97 -2.74 29.25
C GLY A 189 -2.04 -1.66 29.03
N GLY A 190 -1.96 -0.53 29.75
CA GLY A 190 -3.01 0.49 29.71
C GLY A 190 -4.25 0.12 30.53
N PRO A 191 -5.42 0.68 30.21
CA PRO A 191 -6.67 0.32 30.86
C PRO A 191 -7.14 -1.09 30.48
N GLY A 192 -7.02 -2.04 31.41
CA GLY A 192 -7.45 -3.40 31.11
C GLY A 192 -7.19 -4.37 32.23
N VAL A 193 -7.28 -5.65 31.90
CA VAL A 193 -6.65 -6.72 32.67
C VAL A 193 -5.74 -7.43 31.69
N ASP A 194 -4.47 -7.07 31.72
CA ASP A 194 -3.56 -7.37 30.62
C ASP A 194 -2.51 -8.39 31.07
N GLN A 195 -2.03 -9.17 30.12
CA GLN A 195 -1.02 -10.20 30.38
C GLN A 195 0.29 -9.78 29.73
N CYS A 196 1.27 -9.44 30.57
CA CYS A 196 2.60 -9.08 30.14
C CYS A 196 3.58 -10.24 30.36
N PHE A 197 4.37 -10.53 29.33
CA PHE A 197 5.45 -11.51 29.34
C PHE A 197 6.76 -10.84 28.94
N ASP A 198 7.72 -10.78 29.85
CA ASP A 198 9.06 -10.26 29.56
C ASP A 198 10.13 -11.06 30.32
N ASN A 199 11.24 -11.37 29.63
CA ASN A 199 12.41 -12.03 30.22
C ASN A 199 12.08 -13.31 31.02
N GLY A 200 11.06 -14.04 30.57
CA GLY A 200 10.56 -15.28 31.19
C GLY A 200 9.68 -15.07 32.44
N LEU A 201 9.30 -13.85 32.75
CA LEU A 201 8.35 -13.49 33.79
C LEU A 201 6.99 -13.18 33.17
N ALA A 202 5.93 -13.69 33.80
CA ALA A 202 4.55 -13.35 33.46
C ALA A 202 3.94 -12.55 34.62
N TYR A 203 3.32 -11.42 34.33
CA TYR A 203 2.67 -10.57 35.31
C TYR A 203 1.46 -9.84 34.70
N LEU A 204 0.61 -9.30 35.57
CA LEU A 204 -0.46 -8.40 35.15
C LEU A 204 0.15 -7.00 34.97
N CYS A 205 0.00 -6.50 33.77
CA CYS A 205 -0.01 -5.08 33.45
C CYS A 205 -1.48 -4.65 33.34
#